data_AF-A0A531MKR8-F1
#
_entry.id   AF-A0A531MKR8-F1
#
_cell.length_a   1.000
_cell.length_b   1.000
_cell.length_c   1.000
_cell.angle_alpha   90.00
_cell.angle_beta   90.00
_cell.angle_gamma   90.00
#
_symmetry.space_group_name_H-M   'P 1'
#
loop_
_entity.id
_entity.type
_entity.pdbx_description
1 polymer ?
#
loop_
_entity_poly.entity_id
_entity_poly.type
_entity_poly.pdbx_seq_one_letter_code
_entity_poly.pdbx_strand_id
1 'polypeptide(L)' 'MLRVLVTRPEPGASRTARKLEEMGFEPLLLPLTETVAL' A
#
# COMPACT_ATOMS: atom_id res chain seq x y z
N MET A 1 13.87 11.10 3.84
CA MET A 1 12.83 10.25 3.22
C MET A 1 11.69 10.10 4.20
N LEU A 2 10.45 10.28 3.75
CA LEU A 2 9.25 10.06 4.57
C LEU A 2 8.73 8.64 4.32
N ARG A 3 8.50 7.90 5.40
CA ARG A 3 7.99 6.52 5.36
C ARG A 3 6.48 6.51 5.52
N VAL A 4 5.78 5.70 4.74
CA VAL A 4 4.31 5.66 4.70
C VAL A 4 3.81 4.23 4.90
N LEU A 5 3.02 3.99 5.96
CA LEU A 5 2.39 2.69 6.21
C LEU A 5 1.12 2.53 5.36
N VAL A 6 1.06 1.48 4.55
CA VAL A 6 -0.07 1.15 3.68
C VAL A 6 -0.80 -0.07 4.24
N THR A 7 -2.04 0.13 4.73
CA THR A 7 -2.83 -0.91 5.43
C THR A 7 -4.02 -1.46 4.65
N ARG A 8 -4.28 -0.94 3.45
CA ARG A 8 -5.40 -1.34 2.59
C ARG A 8 -5.24 -2.78 2.07
N PRO A 9 -6.32 -3.46 1.62
CA PRO A 9 -6.24 -4.82 1.08
C PRO A 9 -5.55 -4.88 -0.30
N GLU A 10 -5.05 -6.05 -0.64
CA GLU A 10 -4.54 -6.34 -1.98
C GLU A 10 -5.67 -6.54 -3.01
N PRO A 11 -5.44 -6.24 -4.30
CA PRO A 11 -4.22 -5.70 -4.91
C PRO A 11 -4.05 -4.16 -4.76
N GLY A 12 -4.91 -3.51 -3.97
CA GLY A 12 -4.90 -2.06 -3.81
C GLY A 12 -3.67 -1.53 -3.08
N ALA A 13 -3.14 -2.30 -2.13
CA ALA A 13 -1.96 -1.94 -1.34
C ALA A 13 -0.73 -1.80 -2.24
N SER A 14 -0.45 -2.82 -3.05
CA SER A 14 0.65 -2.82 -4.01
C SER A 14 0.56 -1.66 -5.01
N ARG A 15 -0.64 -1.34 -5.52
CA ARG A 15 -0.83 -0.18 -6.41
C ARG A 15 -0.54 1.16 -5.74
N THR A 16 -0.89 1.30 -4.46
CA THR A 16 -0.60 2.53 -3.70
C THR A 16 0.89 2.64 -3.41
N ALA A 17 1.56 1.54 -3.00
CA ALA A 17 3.00 1.53 -2.75
C ALA A 17 3.79 2.00 -3.97
N ARG A 18 3.46 1.50 -5.18
CA ARG A 18 4.13 1.91 -6.41
C ARG A 18 4.01 3.42 -6.71
N LYS A 19 2.82 3.98 -6.51
CA LYS A 19 2.61 5.44 -6.66
C LYS A 19 3.39 6.25 -5.63
N LEU A 20 3.50 5.73 -4.40
CA LEU A 20 4.28 6.37 -3.34
C LEU A 20 5.78 6.37 -3.67
N GLU A 21 6.31 5.27 -4.20
CA GLU A 21 7.69 5.20 -4.69
C GLU A 21 7.95 6.20 -5.82
N GLU A 22 7.05 6.30 -6.80
CA GLU A 22 7.12 7.27 -7.91
C GLU A 22 7.12 8.73 -7.41
N MET A 23 6.54 9.00 -6.24
CA MET A 23 6.54 10.31 -5.59
C MET A 23 7.74 10.54 -4.65
N GLY A 24 8.64 9.55 -4.50
CA GLY A 24 9.82 9.65 -3.64
C GLY A 24 9.59 9.29 -2.17
N PHE A 25 8.46 8.66 -1.85
CA PHE A 25 8.20 8.10 -0.51
C PHE A 25 8.76 6.67 -0.39
N GLU A 26 8.94 6.23 0.86
CA GLU A 26 9.28 4.84 1.17
C GLU A 26 8.04 4.14 1.76
N PRO A 27 7.29 3.37 0.96
CA PRO A 27 6.12 2.66 1.46
C PRO A 27 6.49 1.43 2.28
N LEU A 28 5.70 1.16 3.33
CA LEU A 28 5.70 -0.08 4.10
C LEU A 28 4.33 -0.75 3.97
N LEU A 29 4.30 -1.94 3.40
CA LEU A 29 3.08 -2.71 3.24
C LEU A 29 2.78 -3.51 4.52
N LEU A 30 1.60 -3.29 5.09
CA LEU A 30 1.03 -4.10 6.16
C LEU A 30 -0.49 -4.22 5.95
N PRO A 31 -0.98 -4.96 4.94
CA PRO A 31 -2.41 -5.13 4.70
C PRO A 31 -3.09 -5.69 5.95
N LEU A 32 -4.07 -4.96 6.49
CA LEU A 32 -4.80 -5.35 7.71
C LEU A 32 -6.16 -5.98 7.39
N THR A 33 -6.57 -5.97 6.13
CA THR A 33 -7.84 -6.50 5.65
C THR A 33 -7.64 -7.22 4.32
N GLU A 34 -8.62 -8.06 3.96
CA GLU A 34 -8.68 -8.78 2.69
C GLU A 34 -9.96 -8.42 1.92
N THR A 35 -9.92 -8.53 0.59
CA THR A 35 -11.11 -8.36 -0.26
C THR A 35 -11.72 -9.73 -0.51
N VAL A 36 -12.95 -9.94 -0.08
CA VAL A 36 -13.69 -11.20 -0.24
C VAL A 36 -14.81 -11.00 -1.26
N ALA A 37 -14.95 -11.94 -2.20
CA ALA A 37 -16.07 -11.95 -3.14
C ALA A 37 -17.40 -12.23 -2.42
N LEU A 38 -18.49 -11.65 -2.92
CA LEU A 38 -19.84 -11.85 -2.40
C LEU A 38 -20.46 -13.15 -2.93
#